data_AF-A0A6I5RK18-F1
#
_entry.id   AF-A0A6I5RK18-F1
#
_cell.length_a   1.000
_cell.length_b   1.000
_cell.length_c   1.000
_cell.angle_alpha   90.00
_cell.angle_beta   90.00
_cell.angle_gamma   90.00
#
_symmetry.space_group_name_H-M   'P 1'
#
loop_
_entity.id
_entity.type
_entity.pdbx_description
1 polymer ?
#
loop_
_entity_poly.entity_id
_entity_poly.type
_entity_poly.pdbx_seq_one_letter_code
_entity_poly.pdbx_strand_id
1 'polypeptide(L)'
;MPEARSQNSSDMPHVLESRDRYRPCHVVLSDTGERMPAIQFDGNYYSFFRSVAEKQRALELGYKLQSRGHSAVVTKTPKGFVVWVFEATAILAKPRANITKSAKPDSPYRVLTSPSDYQPCQIMVPDLDKRLSAVQYNSKLYSLFKTVDTLQQASQIIKRLSYRGDETIILQTKDGFSLFILEPEAVRAD
;
A
#
# COMPACT_ATOMS: atom_id res chain seq x y z
N MET A 1 -18.87 8.94 40.80
CA MET A 1 -17.70 9.80 40.50
C MET A 1 -17.00 9.19 39.29
N PRO A 2 -17.24 9.67 38.06
CA PRO A 2 -16.41 9.28 36.93
C PRO A 2 -15.13 10.14 36.95
N GLU A 3 -13.98 9.49 37.04
CA GLU A 3 -12.67 10.15 36.96
C GLU A 3 -12.50 10.77 35.58
N ALA A 4 -12.15 12.06 35.60
CA ALA A 4 -11.93 12.89 34.44
C ALA A 4 -10.80 12.30 33.59
N ARG A 5 -11.11 12.04 32.32
CA ARG A 5 -10.09 11.82 31.28
C ARG A 5 -9.25 13.09 31.17
N SER A 6 -8.01 13.01 31.63
CA SER A 6 -7.03 14.08 31.48
C SER A 6 -6.90 14.50 30.01
N GLN A 7 -7.40 15.69 29.71
CA GLN A 7 -7.03 16.48 28.56
C GLN A 7 -5.73 17.21 28.89
N ASN A 8 -4.63 16.89 28.20
CA ASN A 8 -3.65 17.81 27.64
C ASN A 8 -2.38 17.06 27.26
N SER A 9 -2.04 17.08 25.98
CA SER A 9 -0.77 17.71 25.63
C SER A 9 -0.84 18.23 24.20
N SER A 10 -0.47 19.50 24.07
CA SER A 10 -0.02 20.16 22.85
C SER A 10 1.30 19.53 22.40
N ASP A 11 1.34 18.21 22.31
CA ASP A 11 2.56 17.47 22.03
C ASP A 11 2.76 17.43 20.53
N MET A 12 3.90 17.95 20.11
CA MET A 12 4.38 17.84 18.74
C MET A 12 4.21 16.39 18.26
N PRO A 13 3.68 16.17 17.03
CA PRO A 13 3.50 14.83 16.49
C PRO A 13 4.80 14.04 16.64
N HIS A 14 4.75 12.91 17.34
CA HIS A 14 5.95 12.13 17.64
C HIS A 14 6.62 11.68 16.34
N VAL A 15 7.84 12.16 16.09
CA VAL A 15 8.62 11.77 14.90
C VAL A 15 9.49 10.56 15.23
N LEU A 16 9.14 9.43 14.65
CA LEU A 16 9.86 8.16 14.74
C LEU A 16 10.87 8.10 13.59
N GLU A 17 12.11 8.49 13.89
CA GLU A 17 13.19 8.52 12.89
C GLU A 17 13.85 7.15 12.65
N SER A 18 13.80 6.25 13.65
CA SER A 18 14.27 4.86 13.52
C SER A 18 13.12 3.88 13.31
N ARG A 19 13.35 2.90 12.43
CA ARG A 19 12.41 1.82 12.11
C ARG A 19 12.18 0.88 13.29
N ASP A 20 13.13 0.77 14.21
CA ASP A 20 13.06 -0.15 15.35
C ASP A 20 12.04 0.29 16.41
N ARG A 21 11.63 1.57 16.35
CA ARG A 21 10.67 2.14 17.30
C ARG A 21 9.23 1.70 17.04
N TYR A 22 8.93 1.12 15.89
CA TYR A 22 7.56 0.77 15.50
C TYR A 22 7.49 -0.48 14.63
N ARG A 23 6.42 -1.25 14.78
CA ARG A 23 6.22 -2.48 14.00
C ARG A 23 5.21 -2.23 12.89
N PRO A 24 5.56 -2.39 11.61
CA PRO A 24 4.58 -2.32 10.54
C PRO A 24 3.61 -3.50 10.65
N CYS A 25 2.33 -3.25 10.44
CA CYS A 25 1.29 -4.25 10.49
C CYS A 25 0.15 -3.86 9.53
N HIS A 26 -0.95 -4.61 9.59
CA HIS A 26 -2.22 -4.20 9.02
C HIS A 26 -3.26 -4.28 10.12
N VAL A 27 -4.21 -3.36 10.08
CA VAL A 27 -5.37 -3.38 10.96
C VAL A 27 -6.64 -3.45 10.14
N VAL A 28 -7.71 -3.91 10.78
CA VAL A 28 -9.07 -3.75 10.28
C VAL A 28 -9.73 -2.70 11.16
N LEU A 29 -10.29 -1.66 10.54
CA LEU A 29 -11.10 -0.69 11.27
C LEU A 29 -12.48 -1.30 11.56
N SER A 30 -12.90 -1.27 12.82
CA SER A 30 -14.13 -1.98 13.24
C SER A 30 -15.42 -1.36 12.69
N ASP A 31 -15.38 -0.10 12.28
CA ASP A 31 -16.50 0.67 11.75
C ASP A 31 -16.77 0.37 10.27
N THR A 32 -15.71 0.22 9.47
CA THR A 32 -15.78 0.03 8.01
C THR A 32 -15.48 -1.40 7.59
N GLY A 33 -14.82 -2.19 8.43
CA GLY A 33 -14.27 -3.49 8.06
C GLY A 33 -13.08 -3.40 7.10
N GLU A 34 -12.59 -2.19 6.83
CA GLU A 34 -11.51 -1.96 5.87
C GLU A 34 -10.15 -2.37 6.46
N ARG A 35 -9.37 -3.13 5.67
CA ARG A 35 -8.00 -3.51 6.04
C ARG A 35 -7.02 -2.43 5.58
N MET A 36 -6.39 -1.75 6.52
CA MET A 36 -5.45 -0.65 6.24
C MET A 36 -4.00 -0.97 6.62
N PRO A 37 -3.00 -0.44 5.88
CA PRO A 37 -1.63 -0.40 6.35
C PRO A 37 -1.54 0.36 7.67
N ALA A 38 -0.80 -0.18 8.62
CA ALA A 38 -0.69 0.42 9.93
C ALA A 38 0.69 0.22 10.53
N ILE A 39 0.92 0.90 11.64
CA ILE A 39 2.04 0.66 12.54
C ILE A 39 1.52 0.42 13.95
N GLN A 40 2.21 -0.46 14.67
CA GLN A 40 2.10 -0.55 16.11
C GLN A 40 3.22 0.28 16.73
N PHE A 41 2.83 1.23 17.58
CA PHE A 41 3.74 2.07 18.34
C PHE A 41 3.19 2.22 19.75
N ASP A 42 4.02 1.97 20.76
CA ASP A 42 3.65 2.04 22.17
C ASP A 42 2.36 1.25 22.52
N GLY A 43 2.27 0.02 22.01
CA GLY A 43 1.08 -0.84 22.20
C GLY A 43 -0.16 -0.45 21.40
N ASN A 44 -0.17 0.75 20.81
CA ASN A 44 -1.30 1.32 20.07
C ASN A 44 -1.16 1.12 18.56
N TYR A 45 -2.30 1.09 17.86
CA TYR A 45 -2.33 1.00 16.40
C TYR A 45 -2.59 2.35 15.76
N TYR A 46 -1.81 2.65 14.73
CA TYR A 46 -1.95 3.85 13.92
C TYR A 46 -2.08 3.48 12.45
N SER A 47 -3.18 3.88 11.81
CA SER A 47 -3.44 3.62 10.40
C SER A 47 -2.73 4.64 9.50
N PHE A 48 -2.48 4.25 8.26
CA PHE A 48 -1.90 5.14 7.26
C PHE A 48 -2.84 6.29 6.95
N PHE A 49 -2.35 7.53 7.09
CA PHE A 49 -3.10 8.71 6.67
C PHE A 49 -2.53 9.31 5.38
N ARG A 50 -1.24 9.69 5.37
CA ARG A 50 -0.64 10.35 4.20
C ARG A 50 0.88 10.25 4.19
N SER A 51 1.45 10.26 2.98
CA SER A 51 2.89 10.47 2.77
C SER A 51 3.19 11.84 2.16
N VAL A 52 4.28 12.47 2.60
CA VAL A 52 4.77 13.77 2.11
C VAL A 52 6.29 13.76 2.05
N ALA A 53 6.89 14.53 1.14
CA ALA A 53 8.36 14.56 0.99
C ALA A 53 9.05 15.27 2.17
N GLU A 54 8.46 16.36 2.67
CA GLU A 54 9.10 17.27 3.61
C GLU A 54 8.65 17.05 5.07
N LYS A 55 9.61 17.15 6.01
CA LYS A 55 9.38 17.00 7.45
C LYS A 55 8.37 18.03 7.97
N GLN A 56 8.54 19.29 7.58
CA GLN A 56 7.69 20.38 8.05
C GLN A 56 6.23 20.16 7.65
N ARG A 57 5.99 19.71 6.41
CA ARG A 57 4.65 19.40 5.93
C ARG A 57 4.01 18.23 6.68
N ALA A 58 4.79 17.22 7.05
CA ALA A 58 4.30 16.09 7.84
C ALA A 58 3.88 16.53 9.25
N LEU A 59 4.68 17.41 9.87
CA LEU A 59 4.37 17.99 11.17
C LEU A 59 3.11 18.84 11.12
N GLU A 60 2.96 19.72 10.12
CA GLU A 60 1.75 20.52 9.92
C GLU A 60 0.48 19.66 9.81
N LEU A 61 0.57 18.55 9.06
CA LEU A 61 -0.53 17.59 8.95
C LEU A 61 -0.85 16.92 10.28
N GLY A 62 0.18 16.49 11.02
CA GLY A 62 0.01 15.92 12.36
C GLY A 62 -0.63 16.90 13.34
N TYR A 63 -0.19 18.16 13.35
CA TYR A 63 -0.80 19.20 14.18
C TYR A 63 -2.27 19.45 13.83
N LYS A 64 -2.59 19.50 12.53
CA LYS A 64 -3.98 19.69 12.08
C LYS A 64 -4.89 18.52 12.49
N LEU A 65 -4.35 17.31 12.58
CA LEU A 65 -5.09 16.14 13.06
C LEU A 65 -5.31 16.23 14.58
N GLN A 66 -4.27 16.57 15.33
CA GLN A 66 -4.34 16.77 16.79
C GLN A 66 -5.31 17.89 17.17
N SER A 67 -5.31 19.02 16.44
CA SER A 67 -6.25 20.12 16.67
C SER A 67 -7.71 19.73 16.42
N ARG A 68 -7.94 18.62 15.71
CA ARG A 68 -9.27 18.03 15.46
C ARG A 68 -9.59 16.87 16.40
N GLY A 69 -8.76 16.63 17.41
CA GLY A 69 -8.95 15.56 18.39
C GLY A 69 -8.38 14.20 17.97
N HIS A 70 -7.61 14.12 16.88
CA HIS A 70 -6.98 12.88 16.45
C HIS A 70 -5.52 12.83 16.89
N SER A 71 -5.13 11.77 17.59
CA SER A 71 -3.71 11.53 17.86
C SER A 71 -2.99 11.07 16.59
N ALA A 72 -1.81 11.62 16.31
CA ALA A 72 -1.04 11.30 15.13
C ALA A 72 0.46 11.15 15.44
N VAL A 73 1.13 10.27 14.71
CA VAL A 73 2.58 10.09 14.74
C VAL A 73 3.16 10.18 13.34
N VAL A 74 4.43 10.52 13.24
CA VAL A 74 5.12 10.67 11.96
C VAL A 74 6.30 9.71 11.91
N THR A 75 6.47 8.96 10.83
CA THR A 75 7.67 8.13 10.63
C THR A 75 8.51 8.68 9.50
N LYS A 76 9.83 8.68 9.66
CA LYS A 76 10.76 8.95 8.56
C LYS A 76 10.87 7.71 7.67
N THR A 77 10.91 7.93 6.36
CA THR A 77 11.12 6.89 5.34
C THR A 77 12.21 7.36 4.36
N PRO A 78 12.79 6.47 3.54
CA PRO A 78 13.78 6.87 2.54
C PRO A 78 13.28 7.92 1.52
N LYS A 79 11.95 8.11 1.39
CA LYS A 79 11.32 9.00 0.41
C LYS A 79 10.69 10.26 1.01
N GLY A 80 10.84 10.47 2.31
CA GLY A 80 10.14 11.53 3.03
C GLY A 80 9.50 10.99 4.30
N PHE A 81 8.30 11.46 4.63
CA PHE A 81 7.64 11.24 5.91
C PHE A 81 6.24 10.69 5.70
N VAL A 82 5.81 9.83 6.62
CA VAL A 82 4.45 9.28 6.64
C VAL A 82 3.78 9.68 7.94
N VAL A 83 2.58 10.23 7.84
CA VAL A 83 1.70 10.57 8.95
C VAL A 83 0.76 9.39 9.17
N TRP A 84 0.64 8.97 10.43
CA TRP A 84 -0.22 7.87 10.89
C TRP A 84 -1.20 8.40 11.93
N VAL A 85 -2.44 7.96 11.88
CA VAL A 85 -3.51 8.39 12.79
C VAL A 85 -3.87 7.27 13.74
N PHE A 86 -4.03 7.59 15.02
CA PHE A 86 -4.41 6.64 16.04
C PHE A 86 -5.82 6.11 15.82
N GLU A 87 -5.97 4.79 15.90
CA GLU A 87 -7.25 4.12 15.71
C GLU A 87 -7.63 3.35 16.97
N ALA A 88 -8.51 3.93 17.78
CA ALA A 88 -8.93 3.33 19.05
C ALA A 88 -9.67 1.99 18.89
N THR A 89 -10.30 1.78 17.72
CA THR A 89 -11.10 0.58 17.42
C THR A 89 -10.40 -0.36 16.43
N ALA A 90 -9.16 -0.07 16.04
CA ALA A 90 -8.42 -0.91 15.13
C ALA A 90 -8.07 -2.27 15.76
N ILE A 91 -8.31 -3.34 15.01
CA ILE A 91 -7.93 -4.69 15.41
C ILE A 91 -6.83 -5.18 14.46
N LEU A 92 -5.80 -5.83 14.99
CA LEU A 92 -4.75 -6.42 14.17
C LEU A 92 -5.35 -7.39 13.15
N ALA A 93 -5.09 -7.13 11.88
CA ALA A 93 -5.64 -7.93 10.81
C ALA A 93 -4.92 -9.28 10.77
N LYS A 94 -5.69 -10.38 10.72
CA LYS A 94 -5.14 -11.73 10.58
C LYS A 94 -4.22 -11.78 9.34
N PRO A 95 -3.06 -12.45 9.39
CA PRO A 95 -2.29 -12.77 8.19
C PRO A 95 -3.24 -13.46 7.19
N ARG A 96 -3.25 -13.03 5.93
CA ARG A 96 -4.04 -13.74 4.90
C ARG A 96 -3.59 -15.19 4.92
N ALA A 97 -4.51 -16.12 5.21
CA ALA A 97 -4.24 -17.54 5.07
C ALA A 97 -3.90 -17.79 3.60
N ASN A 98 -2.66 -18.19 3.34
CA ASN A 98 -2.22 -18.59 2.01
C ASN A 98 -3.09 -19.76 1.56
N ILE A 99 -3.87 -19.55 0.49
CA ILE A 99 -4.51 -20.65 -0.22
C ILE A 99 -3.41 -21.32 -1.06
N THR A 100 -2.97 -22.48 -0.59
CA THR A 100 -1.85 -23.27 -1.15
C THR A 100 -2.27 -23.98 -2.44
N LYS A 101 -1.48 -23.87 -3.51
CA LYS A 101 -0.80 -25.02 -4.14
C LYS A 101 0.25 -24.60 -5.18
N SER A 102 1.48 -25.01 -4.88
CA SER A 102 2.58 -25.37 -5.77
C SER A 102 3.58 -24.31 -6.27
N ALA A 103 4.77 -24.45 -5.67
CA ALA A 103 6.13 -24.24 -6.19
C ALA A 103 6.83 -22.87 -5.99
N LYS A 104 7.65 -22.87 -4.92
CA LYS A 104 8.80 -22.02 -4.53
C LYS A 104 8.53 -20.61 -3.96
N PRO A 105 9.03 -20.30 -2.74
CA PRO A 105 8.91 -18.97 -2.13
C PRO A 105 10.08 -18.06 -2.55
N ASP A 106 9.81 -16.74 -2.64
CA ASP A 106 10.71 -15.61 -2.28
C ASP A 106 10.52 -14.31 -3.08
N SER A 107 9.31 -13.98 -3.56
CA SER A 107 9.05 -12.60 -4.01
C SER A 107 7.62 -12.16 -3.72
N PRO A 108 7.40 -10.96 -3.14
CA PRO A 108 6.06 -10.39 -2.94
C PRO A 108 5.39 -9.95 -4.26
N TYR A 109 5.99 -10.31 -5.39
CA TYR A 109 5.57 -9.99 -6.74
C TYR A 109 5.76 -11.20 -7.63
N ARG A 110 4.83 -11.40 -8.56
CA ARG A 110 4.92 -12.46 -9.56
C ARG A 110 5.64 -11.92 -10.79
N VAL A 111 6.72 -12.58 -11.19
CA VAL A 111 7.36 -12.33 -12.48
C VAL A 111 6.93 -13.44 -13.44
N LEU A 112 6.29 -13.08 -14.54
CA LEU A 112 5.99 -13.98 -15.65
C LEU A 112 7.11 -13.83 -16.68
N THR A 113 7.80 -14.93 -16.93
CA THR A 113 8.91 -14.99 -17.88
C THR A 113 8.55 -15.76 -19.13
N SER A 114 7.47 -16.56 -19.08
CA SER A 114 7.00 -17.33 -20.23
C SER A 114 5.81 -16.61 -20.90
N PRO A 115 5.88 -16.35 -22.22
CA PRO A 115 4.74 -15.83 -22.99
C PRO A 115 3.50 -16.73 -22.97
N SER A 116 3.66 -18.02 -22.64
CA SER A 116 2.54 -18.96 -22.49
C SER A 116 1.70 -18.72 -21.24
N ASP A 117 2.24 -17.99 -20.25
CA ASP A 117 1.59 -17.82 -18.95
C ASP A 117 0.48 -16.77 -19.00
N TYR A 118 0.49 -15.90 -20.02
CA TYR A 118 -0.43 -14.78 -20.14
C TYR A 118 -0.90 -14.60 -21.59
N GLN A 119 -1.99 -13.87 -21.77
CA GLN A 119 -2.48 -13.49 -23.09
C GLN A 119 -2.46 -11.96 -23.24
N PRO A 120 -1.64 -11.39 -24.15
CA PRO A 120 -1.75 -10.00 -24.53
C PRO A 120 -3.16 -9.65 -25.01
N CYS A 121 -3.66 -8.48 -24.61
CA CYS A 121 -4.95 -7.97 -25.08
C CYS A 121 -5.02 -6.45 -24.95
N GLN A 122 -6.12 -5.88 -25.42
CA GLN A 122 -6.50 -4.51 -25.09
C GLN A 122 -7.68 -4.55 -24.12
N ILE A 123 -7.77 -3.56 -23.24
CA ILE A 123 -8.89 -3.42 -22.30
C ILE A 123 -9.42 -1.99 -22.30
N MET A 124 -10.68 -1.85 -21.90
CA MET A 124 -11.29 -0.59 -21.49
C MET A 124 -11.46 -0.61 -19.97
N VAL A 125 -11.18 0.51 -19.33
CA VAL A 125 -11.51 0.72 -17.90
C VAL A 125 -12.57 1.83 -17.82
N PRO A 126 -13.53 1.76 -16.88
CA PRO A 126 -14.64 2.71 -16.81
C PRO A 126 -14.22 4.17 -16.68
N ASP A 127 -13.09 4.41 -16.01
CA ASP A 127 -12.57 5.74 -15.72
C ASP A 127 -11.77 6.36 -16.88
N LEU A 128 -11.60 5.63 -17.99
CA LEU A 128 -10.71 6.04 -19.06
C LEU A 128 -11.27 5.71 -20.45
N ASP A 129 -11.54 6.77 -21.23
CA ASP A 129 -12.09 6.67 -22.59
C ASP A 129 -11.10 6.18 -23.67
N LYS A 130 -10.01 5.52 -23.27
CA LYS A 130 -9.02 4.95 -24.22
C LYS A 130 -8.70 3.50 -23.89
N ARG A 131 -8.42 2.74 -24.95
CA ARG A 131 -7.93 1.37 -24.86
C ARG A 131 -6.54 1.34 -24.23
N LEU A 132 -6.35 0.45 -23.26
CA LEU A 132 -5.06 0.22 -22.62
C LEU A 132 -4.45 -1.09 -23.11
N SER A 133 -3.13 -1.08 -23.33
CA SER A 133 -2.37 -2.31 -23.52
C SER A 133 -2.40 -3.11 -22.21
N ALA A 134 -2.75 -4.38 -22.31
CA ALA A 134 -2.99 -5.21 -21.15
C ALA A 134 -2.58 -6.66 -21.37
N VAL A 135 -2.60 -7.42 -20.29
CA VAL A 135 -2.47 -8.87 -20.33
C VAL A 135 -3.55 -9.51 -19.48
N GLN A 136 -4.03 -10.67 -19.93
CA GLN A 136 -4.86 -11.54 -19.13
C GLN A 136 -3.99 -12.61 -18.48
N TYR A 137 -4.11 -12.73 -17.15
CA TYR A 137 -3.39 -13.72 -16.35
C TYR A 137 -4.33 -14.28 -15.28
N ASN A 138 -4.45 -15.61 -15.17
CA ASN A 138 -5.39 -16.27 -14.25
C ASN A 138 -6.81 -15.69 -14.30
N SER A 139 -7.34 -15.50 -15.52
CA SER A 139 -8.67 -14.91 -15.78
C SER A 139 -8.88 -13.47 -15.31
N LYS A 140 -7.82 -12.80 -14.82
CA LYS A 140 -7.85 -11.37 -14.45
C LYS A 140 -7.17 -10.52 -15.52
N LEU A 141 -7.60 -9.27 -15.64
CA LEU A 141 -7.07 -8.31 -16.60
C LEU A 141 -6.13 -7.33 -15.91
N TYR A 142 -4.94 -7.16 -16.47
CA TYR A 142 -3.94 -6.25 -15.93
C TYR A 142 -3.53 -5.22 -16.98
N SER A 143 -3.59 -3.93 -16.65
CA SER A 143 -3.15 -2.84 -17.53
C SER A 143 -1.64 -2.61 -17.42
N LEU A 144 -1.00 -2.23 -18.54
CA LEU A 144 0.41 -1.83 -18.54
C LEU A 144 0.55 -0.52 -17.77
N PHE A 145 1.28 -0.56 -16.66
CA PHE A 145 1.58 0.62 -15.85
C PHE A 145 2.88 1.29 -16.27
N LYS A 146 3.97 0.52 -16.38
CA LYS A 146 5.30 1.06 -16.69
C LYS A 146 6.27 -0.02 -17.14
N THR A 147 7.23 0.34 -17.98
CA THR A 147 8.40 -0.50 -18.30
C THR A 147 9.68 0.09 -17.69
N VAL A 148 10.56 -0.78 -17.21
CA VAL A 148 11.86 -0.43 -16.61
C VAL A 148 12.92 -1.44 -17.04
N ASP A 149 14.19 -1.05 -17.02
CA ASP A 149 15.27 -1.90 -17.56
C ASP A 149 15.67 -3.04 -16.64
N THR A 150 15.44 -2.89 -15.32
CA THR A 150 15.95 -3.84 -14.31
C THR A 150 14.88 -4.35 -13.35
N LEU A 151 15.03 -5.61 -12.93
CA LEU A 151 14.15 -6.24 -11.95
C LEU A 151 14.18 -5.53 -10.59
N GLN A 152 15.32 -4.94 -10.20
CA GLN A 152 15.43 -4.20 -8.95
C GLN A 152 14.53 -2.96 -8.96
N GLN A 153 14.50 -2.21 -10.06
CA GLN A 153 13.59 -1.07 -10.21
C GLN A 153 12.13 -1.54 -10.23
N ALA A 154 11.83 -2.60 -10.98
CA ALA A 154 10.48 -3.16 -11.05
C ALA A 154 9.97 -3.58 -9.67
N SER A 155 10.78 -4.34 -8.93
CA SER A 155 10.44 -4.81 -7.58
C SER A 155 10.20 -3.66 -6.59
N GLN A 156 10.97 -2.57 -6.66
CA GLN A 156 10.76 -1.41 -5.79
C GLN A 156 9.45 -0.68 -6.10
N ILE A 157 9.06 -0.61 -7.37
CA ILE A 157 7.81 0.02 -7.78
C ILE A 157 6.63 -0.87 -7.36
N ILE A 158 6.68 -2.16 -7.68
CA ILE A 158 5.62 -3.12 -7.33
C ILE A 158 5.41 -3.18 -5.82
N LYS A 159 6.48 -3.25 -5.01
CA LYS A 159 6.34 -3.21 -3.54
C LYS A 159 5.49 -2.02 -3.09
N ARG A 160 5.66 -0.84 -3.70
CA ARG A 160 4.89 0.37 -3.35
C ARG A 160 3.43 0.29 -3.78
N LEU A 161 3.16 -0.34 -4.92
CA LEU A 161 1.80 -0.58 -5.43
C LEU A 161 1.09 -1.61 -4.55
N SER A 162 1.74 -2.73 -4.24
CA SER A 162 1.20 -3.73 -3.32
C SER A 162 0.94 -3.19 -1.91
N TYR A 163 1.75 -2.24 -1.43
CA TYR A 163 1.47 -1.54 -0.16
C TYR A 163 0.16 -0.72 -0.18
N ARG A 164 -0.33 -0.31 -1.36
CA ARG A 164 -1.60 0.40 -1.54
C ARG A 164 -2.79 -0.55 -1.77
N GLY A 165 -2.53 -1.86 -1.79
CA GLY A 165 -3.54 -2.87 -2.08
C GLY A 165 -3.61 -3.29 -3.55
N ASP A 166 -2.80 -2.69 -4.43
CA ASP A 166 -2.79 -3.02 -5.84
C ASP A 166 -2.23 -4.44 -6.06
N GLU A 167 -3.03 -5.30 -6.70
CA GLU A 167 -2.53 -6.57 -7.21
C GLU A 167 -1.77 -6.31 -8.51
N THR A 168 -0.56 -6.84 -8.62
CA THR A 168 0.35 -6.50 -9.71
C THR A 168 1.18 -7.68 -10.15
N ILE A 169 1.60 -7.65 -11.41
CA ILE A 169 2.51 -8.64 -12.01
C ILE A 169 3.63 -7.93 -12.77
N ILE A 170 4.75 -8.62 -12.93
CA ILE A 170 5.88 -8.18 -13.75
C ILE A 170 5.99 -9.14 -14.93
N LEU A 171 6.10 -8.63 -16.14
CA LEU A 171 6.52 -9.40 -17.31
C LEU A 171 7.99 -9.13 -17.59
N GLN A 172 8.80 -10.17 -17.71
CA GLN A 172 10.14 -10.04 -18.25
C GLN A 172 10.06 -10.12 -19.78
N THR A 173 10.53 -9.07 -20.46
CA THR A 173 10.63 -9.01 -21.92
C THR A 173 12.10 -8.99 -22.34
N LYS A 174 12.38 -9.04 -23.65
CA LYS A 174 13.74 -8.91 -24.18
C LYS A 174 14.35 -7.53 -23.89
N ASP A 175 13.49 -6.52 -23.73
CA ASP A 175 13.87 -5.11 -23.56
C ASP A 175 13.80 -4.65 -22.10
N GLY A 176 13.52 -5.54 -21.14
CA GLY A 176 13.47 -5.21 -19.71
C GLY A 176 12.30 -5.86 -18.97
N PHE A 177 11.66 -5.08 -18.11
CA PHE A 177 10.59 -5.52 -17.22
C PHE A 177 9.39 -4.59 -17.29
N SER A 178 8.24 -5.13 -17.69
CA SER A 178 6.98 -4.39 -17.74
C SER A 178 6.12 -4.72 -16.53
N LEU A 179 5.65 -3.68 -15.85
CA LEU A 179 4.82 -3.76 -14.66
C LEU A 179 3.37 -3.59 -15.06
N PHE A 180 2.51 -4.45 -14.54
CA PHE A 180 1.08 -4.40 -14.80
C PHE A 180 0.29 -4.39 -13.49
N ILE A 181 -0.82 -3.65 -13.48
CA ILE A 181 -1.72 -3.48 -12.33
C ILE A 181 -3.07 -4.12 -12.66
N LEU A 182 -3.67 -4.81 -11.68
CA LEU A 182 -4.99 -5.41 -11.82
C LEU A 182 -6.04 -4.31 -12.01
N GLU A 183 -6.84 -4.47 -13.05
CA GLU A 183 -8.01 -3.63 -13.30
C GLU A 183 -9.27 -4.47 -13.07
N PRO A 184 -9.90 -4.40 -11.88
CA PRO A 184 -11.02 -5.28 -11.53
C PRO A 184 -12.28 -4.98 -12.37
N GLU A 185 -12.44 -3.75 -12.82
CA GLU A 185 -13.58 -3.30 -13.61
C GLU A 185 -13.27 -3.25 -15.12
N ALA A 186 -12.07 -3.68 -15.53
CA ALA A 186 -11.72 -3.71 -16.93
C ALA A 186 -12.55 -4.73 -17.70
N VAL A 187 -12.87 -4.39 -18.94
CA VAL A 187 -13.42 -5.30 -19.93
C VAL A 187 -12.45 -5.40 -21.10
N ARG A 188 -12.40 -6.57 -21.76
CA ARG A 188 -11.62 -6.69 -23.00
C ARG A 188 -12.18 -5.74 -24.05
N ALA A 189 -11.26 -5.05 -24.72
CA ALA A 189 -11.55 -4.23 -25.86
C ALA A 189 -11.34 -5.10 -27.10
N ASP A 190 -12.45 -5.48 -27.71
CA ASP A 190 -12.46 -6.26 -28.95
C ASP A 190 -12.04 -5.40 -30.17
#